data_AF-G8P1C9-F1
#
_entry.id   AF-G8P1C9-F1
#
_cell.length_a   1.000
_cell.length_b   1.000
_cell.length_c   1.000
_cell.angle_alpha   90.00
_cell.angle_beta   90.00
_cell.angle_gamma   90.00
#
_symmetry.space_group_name_H-M   'P 1'
#
loop_
_entity.id
_entity.type
_entity.pdbx_description
1 polymer ?
#
loop_
_entity_poly.entity_id
_entity_poly.type
_entity_poly.pdbx_seq_one_letter_code
_entity_poly.pdbx_strand_id
1 'polypeptide(L)'
;MRFHPRHYILIIVILALGVFNFYRSRHLRPQPASSQPGVSVTHTVPPESAAAWSAFDKVAALRDAADAQFQPALQALQQQIETTQPPSAATDVDGCKTWLMFYRQSVLHPSSDPTWHTRSTQHLNTCMKTHQDSGQ
;
A
#
# COMPACT_ATOMS: atom_id res chain seq x y z
N MET A 1 32.42 28.93 -30.75
CA MET A 1 32.44 27.68 -29.95
C MET A 1 31.26 26.82 -30.38
N ARG A 2 31.52 25.68 -31.03
CA ARG A 2 30.53 24.86 -31.74
C ARG A 2 29.96 23.82 -30.76
N PHE A 3 28.82 24.13 -30.15
CA PHE A 3 28.15 23.23 -29.20
C PHE A 3 27.78 21.91 -29.88
N HIS A 4 28.40 20.82 -29.43
CA HIS A 4 28.19 19.50 -30.00
C HIS A 4 26.78 18.99 -29.70
N PRO A 5 26.13 18.26 -30.63
CA PRO A 5 24.73 17.81 -30.53
C PRO A 5 24.42 17.00 -29.25
N ARG A 6 25.44 16.41 -28.62
CA ARG A 6 25.33 15.69 -27.35
C ARG A 6 24.92 16.59 -26.16
N HIS A 7 25.22 17.88 -26.19
CA HIS A 7 24.88 18.81 -25.11
C HIS A 7 23.39 19.19 -25.14
N TYR A 8 22.78 19.25 -26.32
CA TYR A 8 21.35 19.53 -26.46
C TYR A 8 20.50 18.42 -25.84
N ILE A 9 20.89 17.16 -26.03
CA ILE A 9 20.21 16.01 -25.42
C ILE A 9 20.27 16.11 -23.89
N LEU A 10 21.44 16.43 -23.34
CA LEU A 10 21.63 16.54 -21.90
C LEU A 10 20.80 17.70 -21.30
N ILE A 11 20.73 18.84 -21.99
CA ILE A 11 19.89 19.98 -21.58
C ILE A 11 18.41 19.61 -21.60
N ILE A 12 17.94 18.91 -22.63
CA ILE A 12 16.54 18.47 -22.73
C ILE A 12 16.19 17.51 -21.59
N VAL A 13 17.08 16.57 -21.25
CA VAL A 13 16.86 15.62 -20.15
C VAL A 13 16.79 16.34 -18.81
N ILE A 14 17.66 17.32 -18.56
CA ILE A 14 17.65 18.12 -17.32
C ILE A 14 16.35 18.94 -17.22
N LEU A 15 15.91 19.57 -18.32
CA LEU A 15 14.66 20.32 -18.35
C LEU A 15 13.44 19.41 -18.12
N ALA A 16 13.40 18.24 -18.75
CA ALA A 16 12.32 17.27 -18.57
C ALA A 16 12.24 16.76 -17.12
N LEU A 17 13.38 16.42 -16.52
CA LEU A 17 13.47 16.03 -15.11
C LEU A 17 13.03 17.17 -14.18
N GLY A 18 13.46 18.40 -14.45
CA GLY A 18 13.08 19.58 -13.67
C GLY A 18 11.58 19.84 -13.69
N VAL A 19 10.95 19.79 -14.87
CA VAL A 19 9.50 19.96 -15.02
C VAL A 19 8.75 18.82 -14.33
N PHE A 20 9.18 17.56 -14.52
CA PHE A 20 8.56 16.41 -13.87
C PHE A 20 8.61 16.50 -12.33
N ASN A 21 9.77 16.89 -11.77
CA ASN A 21 9.92 17.04 -10.32
C ASN A 21 9.11 18.23 -9.77
N PHE A 22 9.01 19.32 -10.54
CA PHE A 22 8.21 20.48 -10.17
C PHE A 22 6.70 20.18 -10.16
N TYR A 23 6.20 19.46 -11.17
CA TYR A 23 4.81 18.99 -11.19
C TYR A 23 4.53 18.02 -10.04
N ARG A 24 5.40 17.02 -9.83
CA ARG A 24 5.28 16.08 -8.70
C ARG A 24 5.27 16.81 -7.36
N SER A 25 6.14 17.80 -7.17
CA SER A 25 6.20 18.59 -5.92
C SER A 25 4.98 19.49 -5.72
N ARG A 26 4.36 20.00 -6.80
CA ARG A 26 3.11 20.77 -6.72
C ARG A 26 1.88 19.90 -6.44
N HIS A 27 1.86 18.65 -6.89
CA HIS A 27 0.84 17.67 -6.50
C HIS A 27 1.00 17.18 -5.05
N LEU A 28 2.19 17.35 -4.47
CA LEU A 28 2.50 17.07 -3.06
C LEU A 28 2.37 18.30 -2.15
N ARG A 29 1.77 19.41 -2.63
CA ARG A 29 1.60 20.60 -1.80
C ARG A 29 0.68 20.23 -0.61
N PRO A 30 1.13 20.41 0.65
CA PRO A 30 0.28 20.20 1.82
C PRO A 30 -0.92 21.14 1.72
N GLN A 31 -2.11 20.56 1.65
CA GLN A 31 -3.35 21.30 1.77
C GLN A 31 -3.36 21.94 3.17
N PRO A 32 -3.48 23.27 3.30
CA PRO A 32 -3.64 23.87 4.63
C PRO A 32 -4.93 23.30 5.25
N ALA A 33 -4.82 22.81 6.48
CA ALA A 33 -5.94 22.27 7.24
C ALA A 33 -7.05 23.33 7.34
N SER A 34 -8.08 23.16 6.51
CA SER A 34 -9.33 23.89 6.64
C SER A 34 -10.04 23.29 7.85
N SER A 35 -10.24 24.12 8.87
CA SER A 35 -11.08 23.84 10.02
C SER A 35 -12.50 23.50 9.53
N GLN A 36 -12.82 22.21 9.40
CA GLN A 36 -14.18 21.76 9.14
C GLN A 36 -14.95 21.65 10.47
N PRO A 37 -16.18 22.16 10.56
CA PRO A 37 -17.05 21.90 11.70
C PRO A 37 -17.35 20.40 11.76
N GLY A 38 -17.31 19.83 12.97
CA GLY A 38 -17.47 18.41 13.23
C GLY A 38 -18.75 17.83 12.64
N VAL A 39 -18.64 17.28 11.44
CA VAL A 39 -19.60 16.31 10.93
C VAL A 39 -19.28 15.01 11.66
N SER A 40 -20.23 14.48 12.42
CA SER A 40 -20.15 13.11 12.89
C SER A 40 -20.14 12.21 11.65
N VAL A 41 -18.96 11.77 11.24
CA VAL A 41 -18.78 10.75 10.22
C VAL A 41 -19.21 9.45 10.86
N THR A 42 -20.48 9.09 10.71
CA THR A 42 -20.84 7.67 10.77
C THR A 42 -20.12 7.02 9.58
N HIS A 43 -18.94 6.44 9.84
CA HIS A 43 -18.27 5.55 8.90
C HIS A 43 -19.15 4.31 8.73
N THR A 44 -20.24 4.42 7.97
CA THR A 44 -20.88 3.24 7.40
C THR A 44 -19.92 2.73 6.31
N VAL A 45 -18.99 1.89 6.74
CA VAL A 45 -18.13 1.11 5.87
C VAL A 45 -19.04 0.32 4.93
N PRO A 46 -18.90 0.47 3.60
CA PRO A 46 -19.66 -0.34 2.66
C PRO A 46 -19.46 -1.83 3.01
N PRO A 47 -20.53 -2.64 3.08
CA PRO A 47 -20.43 -4.05 3.46
C PRO A 47 -19.43 -4.82 2.58
N GLU A 48 -19.25 -4.41 1.33
CA GLU A 48 -18.30 -4.98 0.37
C GLU A 48 -16.84 -4.72 0.78
N SER A 49 -16.52 -3.55 1.34
CA SER A 49 -15.18 -3.26 1.87
C SER A 49 -14.88 -4.00 3.17
N ALA A 50 -15.88 -4.17 4.04
CA ALA A 50 -15.73 -4.97 5.27
C ALA A 50 -15.46 -6.46 4.97
N ALA A 51 -15.99 -6.98 3.85
CA ALA A 51 -15.74 -8.36 3.42
C ALA A 51 -14.26 -8.60 3.04
N ALA A 52 -13.64 -7.66 2.34
CA ALA A 52 -12.23 -7.77 1.96
C ALA A 52 -11.29 -7.60 3.15
N TRP A 53 -11.59 -6.69 4.06
CA TRP A 53 -10.87 -6.54 5.31
C TRP A 53 -11.00 -7.76 6.23
N SER A 54 -12.21 -8.31 6.38
CA SER A 54 -12.43 -9.56 7.11
C SER A 54 -11.68 -10.74 6.46
N ALA A 55 -11.64 -10.80 5.14
CA ALA A 55 -10.83 -11.79 4.43
C ALA A 55 -9.34 -11.59 4.72
N PHE A 56 -8.86 -10.35 4.70
CA PHE A 56 -7.47 -10.01 5.01
C PHE A 56 -7.09 -10.44 6.42
N ASP A 57 -7.92 -10.17 7.42
CA ASP A 57 -7.67 -10.58 8.81
C ASP A 57 -7.52 -12.10 8.93
N LYS A 58 -8.31 -12.88 8.20
CA LYS A 58 -8.18 -14.35 8.15
C LYS A 58 -6.83 -14.78 7.57
N VAL A 59 -6.39 -14.14 6.49
CA VAL A 59 -5.08 -14.46 5.89
C VAL A 59 -3.94 -14.02 6.81
N ALA A 60 -4.06 -12.84 7.43
CA ALA A 60 -3.08 -12.31 8.37
C ALA A 60 -2.93 -13.18 9.63
N ALA A 61 -4.03 -13.75 10.14
CA ALA A 61 -4.00 -14.73 11.22
C ALA A 61 -3.26 -16.03 10.82
N LEU A 62 -3.24 -16.36 9.53
CA LEU A 62 -2.55 -17.51 8.97
C LEU A 62 -1.14 -17.18 8.44
N ARG A 63 -0.61 -15.99 8.74
CA ARG A 63 0.69 -15.52 8.22
C ARG A 63 1.85 -16.46 8.55
N ASP A 64 1.76 -17.20 9.66
CA ASP A 64 2.79 -18.13 10.14
C ASP A 64 2.41 -19.60 9.88
N ALA A 65 1.24 -19.85 9.30
CA ALA A 65 0.77 -21.19 8.99
C ALA A 65 1.46 -21.79 7.76
N ALA A 66 1.41 -23.12 7.62
CA ALA A 66 1.92 -23.81 6.45
C ALA A 66 1.19 -23.36 5.16
N ASP A 67 1.86 -23.46 4.01
CA ASP A 67 1.31 -23.02 2.72
C ASP A 67 -0.03 -23.69 2.37
N ALA A 68 -0.25 -24.94 2.81
CA ALA A 68 -1.51 -25.65 2.62
C ALA A 68 -2.71 -24.95 3.28
N GLN A 69 -2.49 -24.19 4.35
CA GLN A 69 -3.53 -23.41 5.04
C GLN A 69 -3.55 -21.96 4.56
N PHE A 70 -2.39 -21.40 4.21
CA PHE A 70 -2.26 -20.01 3.79
C PHE A 70 -2.78 -19.76 2.36
N GLN A 71 -2.43 -20.61 1.39
CA GLN A 71 -2.77 -20.40 -0.03
C GLN A 71 -4.28 -20.33 -0.30
N PRO A 72 -5.13 -21.20 0.27
CA PRO A 72 -6.57 -21.09 0.09
C PRO A 72 -7.14 -19.77 0.65
N ALA A 73 -6.64 -19.32 1.80
CA ALA A 73 -7.06 -18.07 2.42
C ALA A 73 -6.63 -16.86 1.57
N LEU A 74 -5.41 -16.89 1.03
CA LEU A 74 -4.90 -15.85 0.11
C LEU A 74 -5.74 -15.77 -1.17
N GLN A 75 -6.13 -16.90 -1.75
CA GLN A 75 -7.00 -16.91 -2.94
C GLN A 75 -8.39 -16.32 -2.64
N ALA A 76 -8.98 -16.67 -1.50
CA ALA A 76 -10.25 -16.09 -1.08
C ALA A 76 -10.15 -14.57 -0.89
N LEU A 77 -9.05 -14.08 -0.30
CA LEU A 77 -8.78 -12.63 -0.20
C LEU A 77 -8.66 -11.97 -1.57
N GLN A 78 -7.91 -12.58 -2.50
CA GLN A 78 -7.75 -12.05 -3.85
C GLN A 78 -9.09 -11.84 -4.55
N GLN A 79 -10.01 -12.81 -4.43
CA GLN A 79 -11.37 -12.70 -4.97
C GLN A 79 -12.16 -11.55 -4.34
N GLN A 80 -12.06 -11.39 -3.01
CA GLN A 80 -12.76 -10.30 -2.33
C GLN A 80 -12.23 -8.93 -2.78
N ILE A 81 -10.92 -8.76 -2.90
CA ILE A 81 -10.28 -7.52 -3.38
C ILE A 81 -10.80 -7.17 -4.79
N GLU A 82 -10.86 -8.14 -5.70
CA GLU A 82 -11.33 -7.93 -7.08
C GLU A 82 -12.80 -7.48 -7.15
N THR A 83 -13.63 -7.91 -6.19
CA THR A 83 -15.05 -7.54 -6.12
C THR A 83 -15.34 -6.35 -5.21
N THR A 84 -14.35 -5.80 -4.51
CA THR A 84 -14.56 -4.76 -3.50
C THR A 84 -14.90 -3.41 -4.12
N GLN A 85 -15.94 -2.76 -3.58
CA GLN A 85 -16.19 -1.35 -3.81
C GLN A 85 -16.21 -0.56 -2.48
N PRO A 86 -15.76 0.71 -2.51
CA PRO A 86 -15.13 1.42 -3.63
C PRO A 86 -13.71 0.90 -3.94
N PRO A 87 -13.16 1.17 -5.15
CA PRO A 87 -11.82 0.73 -5.54
C PRO A 87 -10.68 1.21 -4.62
N SER A 88 -10.90 2.30 -3.87
CA SER A 88 -9.96 2.77 -2.86
C SER A 88 -9.80 1.76 -1.72
N ALA A 89 -10.89 1.15 -1.25
CA ALA A 89 -10.82 0.12 -0.21
C ALA A 89 -10.09 -1.13 -0.72
N ALA A 90 -10.30 -1.52 -1.98
CA ALA A 90 -9.54 -2.59 -2.61
C ALA A 90 -8.03 -2.29 -2.64
N THR A 91 -7.66 -1.04 -2.92
CA THR A 91 -6.26 -0.59 -2.96
C THR A 91 -5.60 -0.65 -1.59
N ASP A 92 -6.32 -0.26 -0.54
CA ASP A 92 -5.81 -0.30 0.83
C ASP A 92 -5.54 -1.74 1.28
N VAL A 93 -6.51 -2.64 1.06
CA VAL A 93 -6.37 -4.07 1.37
C VAL A 93 -5.25 -4.71 0.54
N ASP A 94 -5.12 -4.37 -0.73
CA ASP A 94 -4.07 -4.90 -1.61
C ASP A 94 -2.66 -4.46 -1.18
N GLY A 95 -2.51 -3.20 -0.74
CA GLY A 95 -1.29 -2.70 -0.13
C GLY A 95 -0.90 -3.48 1.12
N CYS A 96 -1.87 -3.80 1.97
CA CYS A 96 -1.67 -4.61 3.16
C CYS A 96 -1.33 -6.07 2.86
N LYS A 97 -2.00 -6.67 1.87
CA LYS A 97 -1.67 -8.00 1.34
C LYS A 97 -0.22 -8.07 0.87
N THR A 98 0.27 -7.02 0.20
CA THR A 98 1.66 -6.95 -0.26
C THR A 98 2.66 -7.04 0.90
N TRP A 99 2.40 -6.31 2.00
CA TRP A 99 3.23 -6.39 3.20
C TRP A 99 3.19 -7.76 3.88
N LEU A 100 2.02 -8.41 3.89
CA LEU A 100 1.87 -9.78 4.37
C LEU A 100 2.72 -10.77 3.57
N MET A 101 2.76 -10.61 2.25
CA MET A 101 3.61 -11.43 1.37
C MET A 101 5.09 -11.20 1.62
N PHE A 102 5.53 -9.94 1.80
CA PHE A 102 6.91 -9.64 2.15
C PHE A 102 7.32 -10.20 3.50
N TYR A 103 6.43 -10.16 4.48
CA TYR A 103 6.64 -10.80 5.78
C TYR A 103 6.88 -12.31 5.60
N ARG A 104 5.95 -13.03 4.95
CA ARG A 104 6.12 -14.47 4.71
C ARG A 104 7.38 -14.80 3.92
N GLN A 105 7.68 -14.01 2.90
CA GLN A 105 8.90 -14.21 2.13
C GLN A 105 10.14 -14.06 3.01
N SER A 106 10.15 -13.09 3.94
CA SER A 106 11.28 -12.92 4.86
C SER A 106 11.43 -14.05 5.88
N VAL A 107 10.33 -14.74 6.23
CA VAL A 107 10.33 -15.91 7.12
C VAL A 107 10.81 -17.15 6.37
N LEU A 108 10.26 -17.41 5.18
CA LEU A 108 10.59 -18.58 4.36
C LEU A 108 11.98 -18.47 3.71
N HIS A 109 12.39 -17.25 3.36
CA HIS A 109 13.64 -16.94 2.67
C HIS A 109 14.31 -15.74 3.36
N PRO A 110 15.01 -15.96 4.50
CA PRO A 110 15.70 -14.89 5.20
C PRO A 110 16.68 -14.16 4.27
N SER A 111 16.50 -12.85 4.15
CA SER A 111 17.42 -11.99 3.39
C SER A 111 18.75 -11.86 4.12
N SER A 112 19.82 -11.55 3.37
CA SER A 112 21.09 -11.11 3.94
C SER A 112 20.97 -9.75 4.67
N ASP A 113 19.90 -9.00 4.40
CA ASP A 113 19.55 -7.78 5.13
C ASP A 113 18.65 -8.14 6.34
N PRO A 114 19.18 -8.07 7.58
CA PRO A 114 18.41 -8.40 8.78
C PRO A 114 17.29 -7.39 9.07
N THR A 115 17.32 -6.21 8.45
CA THR A 115 16.28 -5.19 8.64
C THR A 115 15.02 -5.49 7.84
N TRP A 116 15.09 -6.36 6.82
CA TRP A 116 13.98 -6.67 5.94
C TRP A 116 12.80 -7.33 6.67
N HIS A 117 13.09 -8.33 7.51
CA HIS A 117 12.08 -8.99 8.34
C HIS A 117 11.43 -7.98 9.31
N THR A 118 12.24 -7.15 9.98
CA THR A 118 11.75 -6.13 10.91
C THR A 118 10.84 -5.11 10.22
N ARG A 119 11.24 -4.62 9.05
CA ARG A 119 10.46 -3.64 8.28
C ARG A 119 9.15 -4.22 7.78
N SER A 120 9.17 -5.41 7.19
CA SER A 120 7.94 -6.08 6.71
C SER A 120 6.98 -6.38 7.86
N THR A 121 7.50 -6.84 9.01
CA THR A 121 6.72 -7.03 10.24
C THR A 121 6.10 -5.72 10.73
N GLN A 122 6.87 -4.64 10.78
CA GLN A 122 6.39 -3.34 11.24
C GLN A 122 5.30 -2.77 10.33
N HIS A 123 5.47 -2.88 9.01
CA HIS A 123 4.46 -2.43 8.05
C HIS A 123 3.18 -3.28 8.12
N LEU A 124 3.31 -4.60 8.23
CA LEU A 124 2.16 -5.49 8.41
C LEU A 124 1.38 -5.14 9.69
N ASN A 125 2.08 -4.99 10.82
CA ASN A 125 1.46 -4.62 12.10
C ASN A 125 0.81 -3.23 12.05
N THR A 126 1.45 -2.28 11.36
CA THR A 126 0.89 -0.93 11.16
C THR A 126 -0.40 -1.02 10.37
N CYS A 127 -0.42 -1.77 9.26
CA CYS A 127 -1.65 -1.94 8.49
C CYS A 127 -2.77 -2.56 9.34
N MET A 128 -2.51 -3.69 10.01
CA MET A 128 -3.53 -4.36 10.84
C MET A 128 -4.07 -3.42 11.92
N LYS A 129 -3.19 -2.62 12.53
CA LYS A 129 -3.59 -1.63 13.52
C LYS A 129 -4.43 -0.51 12.91
N THR A 130 -4.03 0.05 11.77
CA THR A 130 -4.80 1.10 11.08
C THR A 130 -6.19 0.60 10.70
N HIS A 131 -6.30 -0.63 10.22
CA HIS A 131 -7.56 -1.30 9.97
C HIS A 131 -8.43 -1.38 11.24
N GLN A 132 -7.91 -1.95 12.34
CA GLN A 132 -8.62 -2.07 13.62
C GLN A 132 -9.04 -0.72 14.21
N ASP A 133 -8.15 0.28 14.17
CA ASP A 133 -8.39 1.62 14.71
C ASP A 133 -9.42 2.40 13.87
N SER A 134 -9.54 2.08 12.57
CA SER A 134 -10.52 2.71 11.67
C SER A 134 -11.91 2.07 11.72
N GLY A 135 -12.07 0.97 12.47
CA GLY A 135 -13.35 0.26 12.61
C GLY A 135 -13.88 -0.32 11.30
N GLN A 136 -12.98 -0.62 10.36
CA GLN A 136 -13.30 -1.26 9.08
C GLN A 136 -13.40 -2.79 9.19
#